data_AF-K9PSJ4-F1
#
_entry.id   AF-K9PSJ4-F1
#
_cell.length_a   1.000
_cell.length_b   1.000
_cell.length_c   1.000
_cell.angle_alpha   90.00
_cell.angle_beta   90.00
_cell.angle_gamma   90.00
#
_symmetry.space_group_name_H-M   'P 1'
#
loop_
_entity.id
_entity.type
_entity.pdbx_description
1 polymer ?
#
loop_
_entity_poly.entity_id
_entity_poly.type
_entity_poly.pdbx_seq_one_letter_code
_entity_poly.pdbx_strand_id
1 'polypeptide(L)'
;MDTVIWFLLILSLLVFIIGLINPQWVVFRGEKSRGRTARIYGIFILLCIFIALVLISIKSHQFDNTQSSPAKIPSISPSSQPNDYTNLLELAAKKLRPGQIAFTVPQEMQVEKDELVKARISDDLQNDLKAGLSGNPQTAPIKVSDFMEANLTGQNFTIKPITKENQVLLKGQVTEWRWSVTPTDQGEQTLSLIVSARIKIPNQTEESIQLEVLDRSIKVAVNPNYWFSQNWQWIVENWSTIMAILTGSSVFILARWQWIKNLIQNQFNKKMP
;
A
#
# COMPACT_ATOMS: atom_id res chain seq x y z
N MET A 1 31.98 6.02 11.91
CA MET A 1 32.53 7.20 12.63
C MET A 1 31.42 8.07 13.22
N ASP A 2 30.17 7.81 12.83
CA ASP A 2 29.00 8.68 13.06
C ASP A 2 28.41 8.56 14.47
N THR A 3 28.53 7.40 15.13
CA THR A 3 27.95 7.18 16.46
C THR A 3 28.64 7.97 17.57
N VAL A 4 29.96 8.18 17.46
CA VAL A 4 30.75 8.97 18.43
C VAL A 4 30.42 10.45 18.32
N ILE A 5 30.21 10.95 17.10
CA ILE A 5 29.85 12.34 16.84
C ILE A 5 28.44 12.65 17.39
N TRP A 6 27.47 11.75 17.16
CA TRP A 6 26.13 11.88 17.73
C TRP A 6 26.12 11.82 19.26
N PHE A 7 26.93 10.94 19.87
CA PHE A 7 27.04 10.86 21.33
C PHE A 7 27.60 12.15 21.94
N LEU A 8 28.62 12.74 21.31
CA LEU A 8 29.19 14.02 21.75
C LEU A 8 28.23 15.20 21.58
N LEU A 9 27.41 15.20 20.52
CA LEU A 9 26.37 16.23 20.32
C LEU A 9 25.24 16.12 21.34
N ILE A 10 24.79 14.91 21.66
CA ILE A 10 23.77 14.66 22.69
C ILE A 10 24.31 15.05 24.07
N LEU A 11 25.55 14.69 24.39
CA LEU A 11 26.19 15.05 25.67
C LEU A 11 26.32 16.58 25.81
N SER A 12 26.69 17.28 24.75
CA SER A 12 26.76 18.75 24.70
C SER A 12 25.39 19.40 24.93
N LEU A 13 24.33 18.88 24.29
CA LEU A 13 22.96 19.36 24.46
C LEU A 13 22.45 19.13 25.90
N LEU A 14 22.81 18.00 26.51
CA LEU A 14 22.37 17.63 27.86
C LEU A 14 23.03 18.53 28.92
N VAL A 15 24.32 18.84 28.76
CA VAL A 15 25.03 19.82 29.60
C VAL A 15 24.41 21.23 29.46
N PHE A 16 23.99 21.61 28.26
CA PHE A 16 23.33 22.88 28.00
C PHE A 16 21.94 22.98 28.67
N ILE A 17 21.11 21.93 28.59
CA ILE A 17 19.80 21.89 29.25
C ILE A 17 19.94 21.93 30.77
N ILE A 18 20.91 21.21 31.34
CA ILE A 18 21.22 21.26 32.78
C ILE A 18 21.61 22.70 33.20
N GLY A 19 22.42 23.39 32.39
CA GLY A 19 22.81 24.77 32.63
C GLY A 19 21.65 25.78 32.58
N LEU A 20 20.61 25.50 31.78
CA LEU A 20 19.39 26.32 31.71
C LEU A 20 18.43 26.07 32.88
N ILE A 21 18.29 24.81 33.32
CA ILE A 21 17.36 24.42 34.40
C ILE A 21 17.89 24.86 35.77
N ASN A 22 19.22 24.81 35.99
CA ASN A 22 19.80 25.20 37.27
C ASN A 22 21.09 26.04 37.11
N PRO A 23 20.97 27.36 36.86
CA PRO A 23 22.11 28.22 36.51
C PRO A 23 23.15 28.40 37.63
N GLN A 24 22.87 27.90 38.83
CA GLN A 24 23.75 27.94 40.00
C GLN A 24 24.74 26.77 40.05
N TRP A 25 24.61 25.78 39.15
CA TRP A 25 25.56 24.65 39.01
C TRP A 25 26.72 24.97 38.05
N VAL A 26 26.59 26.02 37.22
CA VAL A 26 27.68 26.53 36.39
C VAL A 26 28.42 27.61 37.17
N VAL A 27 29.42 27.18 37.94
CA VAL A 27 30.21 28.04 38.83
C VAL A 27 31.00 29.08 38.01
N PHE A 28 30.45 30.28 37.83
CA PHE A 28 31.24 31.48 37.60
C PHE A 28 30.60 32.68 38.32
N ARG A 29 31.21 33.06 39.44
CA ARG A 29 30.86 34.26 40.23
C ARG A 29 31.17 35.51 39.41
N GLY A 30 30.14 36.26 39.03
CA GLY A 30 30.29 37.64 38.55
C GLY A 30 29.18 38.08 37.60
N GLU A 31 28.39 39.06 38.02
CA GLU A 31 27.21 39.59 37.31
C GLU A 31 27.53 40.16 35.91
N LYS A 32 28.78 40.63 35.69
CA LYS A 32 29.29 41.09 34.39
C LYS A 32 29.56 39.97 33.36
N SER A 33 29.52 38.69 33.77
CA SER A 33 29.86 37.57 32.87
C SER A 33 28.69 37.07 32.01
N ARG A 34 27.44 37.24 32.47
CA ARG A 34 26.23 36.68 31.81
C ARG A 34 26.04 37.12 30.35
N GLY A 35 26.36 38.39 30.04
CA GLY A 35 26.25 38.91 28.67
C GLY A 35 27.34 38.38 27.72
N ARG A 36 28.52 38.01 28.22
CA ARG A 36 29.59 37.43 27.41
C ARG A 36 29.31 35.97 27.11
N THR A 37 28.78 35.22 28.08
CA THR A 37 28.46 33.81 27.89
C THR A 37 27.34 33.63 26.86
N ALA A 38 26.29 34.45 26.89
CA ALA A 38 25.23 34.41 25.88
C ALA A 38 25.74 34.68 24.45
N ARG A 39 26.73 35.56 24.28
CA ARG A 39 27.35 35.84 22.98
C ARG A 39 28.20 34.68 22.48
N ILE A 40 28.96 34.03 23.37
CA ILE A 40 29.77 32.85 23.02
C ILE A 40 28.86 31.70 22.57
N TYR A 41 27.77 31.44 23.29
CA TYR A 41 26.81 30.41 22.91
C TYR A 41 26.06 30.74 21.61
N GLY A 42 25.70 32.01 21.39
CA GLY A 42 25.09 32.46 20.13
C GLY A 42 26.01 32.23 18.91
N ILE A 43 27.31 32.53 19.05
CA ILE A 43 28.29 32.29 18.00
C ILE A 43 28.46 30.78 17.74
N PHE A 44 28.47 29.96 18.79
CA PHE A 44 28.61 28.51 18.65
C PHE A 44 27.41 27.87 17.93
N ILE A 45 26.18 28.33 18.22
CA ILE A 45 24.97 27.87 17.53
C ILE A 45 25.00 28.24 16.04
N LEU A 46 25.41 29.47 15.72
CA LEU A 46 25.53 29.91 14.32
C LEU A 46 26.59 29.10 13.56
N LEU A 47 27.71 28.75 14.21
CA LEU A 47 28.76 27.91 13.63
C LEU A 47 28.24 26.50 13.34
N CYS A 48 27.47 25.89 14.25
CA CYS A 48 26.88 24.56 14.04
C CYS A 48 25.84 24.57 12.90
N ILE A 49 25.01 25.61 12.80
CA ILE A 49 24.06 25.77 11.68
C ILE A 49 24.81 25.91 10.35
N PHE A 50 25.89 26.69 10.31
CA PHE A 50 26.70 26.86 9.12
C PHE A 50 27.33 25.53 8.66
N ILE A 51 27.90 24.75 9.58
CA ILE A 51 28.49 23.44 9.28
C ILE A 51 27.41 22.47 8.77
N ALA A 52 26.21 22.48 9.35
CA ALA A 52 25.10 21.65 8.88
C ALA A 52 24.66 22.01 7.45
N LEU A 53 24.61 23.30 7.10
CA LEU A 53 24.25 23.75 5.75
C LEU A 53 25.29 23.36 4.69
N VAL A 54 26.59 23.41 5.02
CA VAL A 54 27.68 22.99 4.12
C VAL A 54 27.60 21.49 3.82
N LEU A 55 27.21 20.67 4.79
CA LEU A 55 27.09 19.22 4.60
C LEU A 55 25.86 18.81 3.74
N ILE A 56 24.78 19.60 3.76
CA ILE A 56 23.59 19.35 2.92
C ILE A 56 23.89 19.62 1.43
N SER A 57 24.79 20.56 1.13
CA SER A 57 25.10 20.96 -0.25
C SER A 57 25.92 19.94 -1.05
N ILE A 58 26.47 18.89 -0.42
CA ILE A 58 27.31 17.87 -1.07
C ILE A 58 26.48 16.68 -1.59
N LYS A 59 25.21 16.54 -1.20
CA LYS A 59 24.39 15.33 -1.45
C LYS A 59 23.45 15.40 -2.68
N SER A 60 23.60 16.38 -3.57
CA SER A 60 22.64 16.61 -4.68
C SER A 60 23.12 16.22 -6.09
N HIS A 61 24.19 15.43 -6.22
CA HIS A 61 24.59 14.89 -7.53
C HIS A 61 24.56 13.37 -7.49
N GLN A 62 23.58 12.78 -8.17
CA GLN A 62 23.64 11.58 -9.02
C GLN A 62 22.23 11.02 -9.19
N PHE A 63 21.65 11.10 -10.39
CA PHE A 63 20.84 10.07 -11.03
C PHE A 63 20.37 10.60 -12.39
N ASP A 64 21.13 10.29 -13.45
CA ASP A 64 20.62 10.30 -14.83
C ASP A 64 20.65 8.83 -15.31
N ASN A 65 19.46 8.22 -15.42
CA ASN A 65 19.30 6.88 -15.93
C ASN A 65 19.06 6.91 -17.44
N THR A 66 19.89 6.12 -18.13
CA THR A 66 19.96 5.95 -19.57
C THR A 66 18.68 5.37 -20.16
N GLN A 67 18.17 6.02 -21.21
CA GLN A 67 17.01 5.60 -22.00
C GLN A 67 17.41 4.50 -23.00
N SER A 68 16.85 3.30 -22.85
CA SER A 68 17.03 2.18 -23.78
C SER A 68 16.06 2.25 -24.96
N SER A 69 16.63 2.13 -26.17
CA SER A 69 15.96 2.06 -27.48
C SER A 69 15.12 0.78 -27.66
N PRO A 70 13.98 0.81 -28.38
CA PRO A 70 13.17 -0.38 -28.62
C PRO A 70 13.75 -1.25 -29.75
N ALA A 71 13.89 -2.54 -29.46
CA ALA A 71 14.25 -3.57 -30.43
C ALA A 71 13.06 -3.92 -31.34
N LYS A 72 13.39 -4.11 -32.62
CA LYS A 72 12.53 -4.52 -33.74
C LYS A 72 12.00 -5.94 -33.55
N ILE A 73 10.68 -6.11 -33.56
CA ILE A 73 10.01 -7.43 -33.55
C ILE A 73 9.95 -7.97 -35.00
N PRO A 74 10.40 -9.20 -35.28
CA PRO A 74 10.15 -9.86 -36.56
C PRO A 74 8.68 -10.29 -36.66
N SER A 75 8.03 -9.83 -37.73
CA SER A 75 6.65 -10.18 -38.10
C SER A 75 6.57 -11.65 -38.48
N ILE A 76 5.74 -12.44 -37.79
CA ILE A 76 5.43 -13.83 -38.12
C ILE A 76 4.22 -13.82 -39.06
N SER A 77 4.38 -14.30 -40.29
CA SER A 77 3.29 -14.54 -41.24
C SER A 77 2.35 -15.65 -40.74
N PRO A 78 1.02 -15.42 -40.66
CA PRO A 78 0.06 -16.49 -40.40
C PRO A 78 -0.18 -17.30 -41.68
N SER A 79 0.17 -18.59 -41.60
CA SER A 79 -0.18 -19.64 -42.54
C SER A 79 -1.68 -19.92 -42.50
N SER A 80 -2.25 -20.22 -43.66
CA SER A 80 -3.67 -20.30 -43.99
C SER A 80 -4.37 -21.58 -43.52
N GLN A 81 -5.30 -21.50 -42.56
CA GLN A 81 -6.56 -22.30 -42.49
C GLN A 81 -7.62 -21.61 -41.57
N PRO A 82 -8.33 -20.56 -42.03
CA PRO A 82 -9.26 -19.80 -41.16
C PRO A 82 -10.69 -20.37 -41.04
N ASN A 83 -11.12 -21.26 -41.94
CA ASN A 83 -12.53 -21.59 -42.14
C ASN A 83 -13.02 -22.86 -41.42
N ASP A 84 -12.21 -23.91 -41.30
CA ASP A 84 -12.63 -25.13 -40.59
C ASP A 84 -12.49 -25.00 -39.07
N TYR A 85 -11.37 -24.42 -38.61
CA TYR A 85 -11.09 -24.16 -37.20
C TYR A 85 -12.17 -23.28 -36.53
N THR A 86 -12.59 -22.20 -37.19
CA THR A 86 -13.59 -21.27 -36.65
C THR A 86 -14.95 -21.96 -36.44
N ASN A 87 -15.36 -22.84 -37.37
CA ASN A 87 -16.60 -23.60 -37.26
C ASN A 87 -16.54 -24.61 -36.10
N LEU A 88 -15.41 -25.28 -35.91
CA LEU A 88 -15.20 -26.20 -34.79
C LEU A 88 -15.24 -25.47 -33.43
N LEU A 89 -14.66 -24.27 -33.36
CA LEU A 89 -14.70 -23.42 -32.18
C LEU A 89 -16.13 -22.98 -31.83
N GLU A 90 -16.92 -22.56 -32.84
CA GLU A 90 -18.31 -22.17 -32.64
C GLU A 90 -19.17 -23.36 -32.15
N LEU A 91 -18.96 -24.54 -32.74
CA LEU A 91 -19.64 -25.77 -32.30
C LEU A 91 -19.28 -26.16 -30.87
N ALA A 92 -18.02 -25.99 -30.47
CA ALA A 92 -17.58 -26.21 -29.11
C ALA A 92 -18.16 -25.17 -28.13
N ALA A 93 -18.21 -23.90 -28.53
CA ALA A 93 -18.81 -22.82 -27.74
C ALA A 93 -20.33 -23.01 -27.53
N LYS A 94 -21.03 -23.64 -28.48
CA LYS A 94 -22.46 -24.02 -28.33
C LYS A 94 -22.69 -25.07 -27.24
N LYS A 95 -21.67 -25.80 -26.82
CA LYS A 95 -21.77 -26.81 -25.73
C LYS A 95 -21.61 -26.21 -24.34
N LEU A 96 -21.30 -24.91 -24.24
CA LEU A 96 -21.24 -24.23 -22.95
C LEU A 96 -22.61 -24.21 -22.29
N ARG A 97 -22.62 -24.45 -20.98
CA ARG A 97 -23.82 -24.56 -20.17
C ARG A 97 -24.03 -23.26 -19.39
N PRO A 98 -25.28 -22.89 -19.06
CA PRO A 98 -25.50 -21.78 -18.14
C PRO A 98 -24.91 -22.15 -16.76
N GLY A 99 -24.36 -21.15 -16.08
CA GLY A 99 -23.85 -21.28 -14.73
C GLY A 99 -23.82 -19.93 -14.03
N GLN A 100 -23.24 -19.92 -12.85
CA GLN A 100 -23.07 -18.74 -12.03
C GLN A 100 -21.71 -18.74 -11.35
N ILE A 101 -21.21 -17.54 -11.09
CA ILE A 101 -19.99 -17.30 -10.35
C ILE A 101 -20.28 -16.39 -9.16
N ALA A 102 -19.60 -16.65 -8.05
CA ALA A 102 -19.52 -15.73 -6.93
C ALA A 102 -18.05 -15.40 -6.64
N PHE A 103 -17.76 -14.11 -6.51
CA PHE A 103 -16.42 -13.60 -6.28
C PHE A 103 -16.41 -12.68 -5.06
N THR A 104 -15.49 -12.96 -4.13
CA THR A 104 -15.28 -12.14 -2.93
C THR A 104 -13.87 -11.59 -2.91
N VAL A 105 -13.78 -10.29 -2.67
CA VAL A 105 -12.53 -9.57 -2.41
C VAL A 105 -12.76 -8.66 -1.20
N PRO A 106 -11.81 -8.59 -0.25
CA PRO A 106 -11.85 -7.58 0.81
C PRO A 106 -12.01 -6.16 0.25
N GLN A 107 -12.85 -5.34 0.89
CA GLN A 107 -13.02 -3.93 0.47
C GLN A 107 -11.78 -3.08 0.75
N GLU A 108 -11.05 -3.45 1.80
CA GLU A 108 -9.83 -2.79 2.21
C GLU A 108 -8.74 -3.84 2.42
N MET A 109 -7.52 -3.50 2.03
CA MET A 109 -6.32 -4.31 2.26
C MET A 109 -5.21 -3.45 2.88
N GLN A 110 -4.19 -4.09 3.43
CA GLN A 110 -3.01 -3.41 3.96
C GLN A 110 -1.76 -3.84 3.20
N VAL A 111 -0.89 -2.88 2.91
CA VAL A 111 0.41 -3.14 2.28
C VAL A 111 1.19 -4.21 3.07
N GLU A 112 1.77 -5.17 2.34
CA GLU A 112 2.53 -6.33 2.88
C GLU A 112 1.73 -7.28 3.79
N LYS A 113 0.40 -7.20 3.78
CA LYS A 113 -0.46 -8.13 4.51
C LYS A 113 -1.20 -9.05 3.55
N ASP A 114 -1.01 -10.35 3.74
CA ASP A 114 -1.67 -11.39 2.95
C ASP A 114 -3.17 -11.45 3.25
N GLU A 115 -3.98 -11.45 2.20
CA GLU A 115 -5.42 -11.59 2.24
C GLU A 115 -5.88 -12.72 1.32
N LEU A 116 -6.93 -13.44 1.74
CA LEU A 116 -7.48 -14.57 1.01
C LEU A 116 -8.60 -14.13 0.06
N VAL A 117 -8.39 -14.30 -1.24
CA VAL A 117 -9.38 -14.03 -2.28
C VAL A 117 -9.96 -15.36 -2.78
N LYS A 118 -11.29 -15.39 -3.01
CA LYS A 118 -11.99 -16.61 -3.41
C LYS A 118 -12.98 -16.34 -4.55
N ALA A 119 -13.04 -17.29 -5.48
CA ALA A 119 -14.07 -17.38 -6.50
C ALA A 119 -14.71 -18.78 -6.46
N ARG A 120 -16.03 -18.86 -6.62
CA ARG A 120 -16.79 -20.12 -6.65
C ARG A 120 -17.64 -20.14 -7.91
N ILE A 121 -17.63 -21.25 -8.64
CA ILE A 121 -18.41 -21.44 -9.86
C ILE A 121 -19.27 -22.69 -9.73
N SER A 122 -20.51 -22.63 -10.22
CA SER A 122 -21.38 -23.80 -10.38
C SER A 122 -22.23 -23.68 -11.65
N ASP A 123 -22.59 -24.83 -12.21
CA ASP A 123 -23.56 -24.95 -13.30
C ASP A 123 -25.00 -25.13 -12.78
N ASP A 124 -25.19 -25.31 -11.47
CA ASP A 124 -26.50 -25.28 -10.83
C ASP A 124 -26.83 -23.87 -10.34
N LEU A 125 -27.86 -23.27 -10.94
CA LEU A 125 -28.33 -21.93 -10.64
C LEU A 125 -29.06 -21.82 -9.29
N GLN A 126 -29.43 -22.94 -8.68
CA GLN A 126 -30.08 -22.98 -7.36
C GLN A 126 -29.07 -23.02 -6.21
N ASN A 127 -27.79 -23.33 -6.50
CA ASN A 127 -26.75 -23.37 -5.47
C ASN A 127 -26.52 -21.98 -4.87
N ASP A 128 -26.49 -21.89 -3.54
CA ASP A 128 -26.05 -20.67 -2.85
C ASP A 128 -24.52 -20.58 -2.83
N LEU A 129 -23.97 -19.92 -3.85
CA LEU A 129 -22.53 -19.70 -3.93
C LEU A 129 -22.00 -18.77 -2.82
N LYS A 130 -22.85 -17.96 -2.19
CA LYS A 130 -22.46 -16.99 -1.16
C LYS A 130 -22.20 -17.66 0.19
N ALA A 131 -22.82 -18.81 0.48
CA ALA A 131 -22.71 -19.50 1.77
C ALA A 131 -21.27 -19.86 2.21
N GLY A 132 -20.31 -19.91 1.29
CA GLY A 132 -18.89 -20.18 1.56
C GLY A 132 -17.96 -18.97 1.43
N LEU A 133 -18.50 -17.79 1.18
CA LEU A 133 -17.76 -16.55 0.95
C LEU A 133 -18.01 -15.56 2.08
N SER A 134 -16.93 -14.92 2.55
CA SER A 134 -17.02 -13.85 3.53
C SER A 134 -17.25 -12.50 2.86
N GLY A 135 -17.74 -11.51 3.60
CA GLY A 135 -17.91 -10.14 3.12
C GLY A 135 -19.15 -9.96 2.25
N ASN A 136 -19.02 -9.18 1.17
CA ASN A 136 -20.11 -8.90 0.23
C ASN A 136 -19.81 -9.54 -1.15
N PRO A 137 -20.04 -10.86 -1.31
CA PRO A 137 -19.74 -11.57 -2.54
C PRO A 137 -20.60 -11.04 -3.70
N GLN A 138 -19.96 -10.73 -4.81
CA GLN A 138 -20.65 -10.41 -6.05
C GLN A 138 -20.98 -11.67 -6.81
N THR A 139 -22.18 -11.73 -7.35
CA THR A 139 -22.66 -12.86 -8.16
C THR A 139 -22.98 -12.41 -9.56
N ALA A 140 -22.56 -13.19 -10.56
CA ALA A 140 -22.88 -12.94 -11.96
C ALA A 140 -23.26 -14.26 -12.66
N PRO A 141 -24.20 -14.24 -13.62
CA PRO A 141 -24.41 -15.37 -14.52
C PRO A 141 -23.22 -15.47 -15.48
N ILE A 142 -22.75 -16.69 -15.73
CA ILE A 142 -21.68 -16.96 -16.69
C ILE A 142 -22.01 -18.21 -17.51
N LYS A 143 -21.34 -18.38 -18.64
CA LYS A 143 -21.28 -19.68 -19.33
C LYS A 143 -20.20 -20.53 -18.68
N VAL A 144 -20.36 -21.85 -18.68
CA VAL A 144 -19.39 -22.78 -18.09
C VAL A 144 -19.18 -24.01 -18.98
N SER A 145 -18.00 -24.63 -18.91
CA SER A 145 -17.70 -25.94 -19.49
C SER A 145 -17.29 -26.93 -18.39
N ASP A 146 -17.00 -28.17 -18.77
CA ASP A 146 -16.51 -29.19 -17.83
C ASP A 146 -15.09 -28.90 -17.33
N PHE A 147 -14.33 -28.05 -18.04
CA PHE A 147 -12.97 -27.66 -17.69
C PHE A 147 -12.88 -26.14 -17.63
N MET A 148 -12.73 -25.60 -16.43
CA MET A 148 -12.69 -24.16 -16.21
C MET A 148 -11.28 -23.74 -15.79
N GLU A 149 -10.92 -22.52 -16.17
CA GLU A 149 -9.68 -21.86 -15.77
C GLU A 149 -10.04 -20.52 -15.13
N ALA A 150 -9.44 -20.21 -13.99
CA ALA A 150 -9.59 -18.91 -13.35
C ALA A 150 -8.23 -18.35 -12.96
N ASN A 151 -7.99 -17.10 -13.34
CA ASN A 151 -6.77 -16.37 -13.06
C ASN A 151 -7.09 -15.02 -12.42
N LEU A 152 -6.31 -14.64 -11.42
CA LEU A 152 -6.46 -13.37 -10.71
C LEU A 152 -5.25 -12.50 -11.00
N THR A 153 -5.49 -11.30 -11.51
CA THR A 153 -4.45 -10.36 -11.89
C THR A 153 -4.69 -8.99 -11.28
N GLY A 154 -3.64 -8.19 -11.16
CA GLY A 154 -3.73 -6.83 -10.67
C GLY A 154 -2.36 -6.17 -10.59
N GLN A 155 -2.33 -4.85 -10.78
CA GLN A 155 -1.09 -4.09 -10.62
C GLN A 155 -0.82 -3.88 -9.13
N ASN A 156 0.45 -3.89 -8.73
CA ASN A 156 0.86 -3.69 -7.34
C ASN A 156 0.33 -4.75 -6.36
N PHE A 157 0.18 -5.99 -6.84
CA PHE A 157 -0.14 -7.15 -6.01
C PHE A 157 0.84 -8.29 -6.30
N THR A 158 1.27 -8.96 -5.24
CA THR A 158 1.82 -10.31 -5.33
C THR A 158 0.68 -11.31 -5.17
N ILE A 159 0.37 -12.05 -6.23
CA ILE A 159 -0.76 -12.99 -6.25
C ILE A 159 -0.20 -14.41 -6.35
N LYS A 160 -0.58 -15.28 -5.39
CA LYS A 160 -0.15 -16.67 -5.33
C LYS A 160 -1.37 -17.59 -5.39
N PRO A 161 -1.52 -18.43 -6.44
CA PRO A 161 -2.59 -19.40 -6.50
C PRO A 161 -2.41 -20.47 -5.41
N ILE A 162 -3.46 -20.70 -4.62
CA ILE A 162 -3.51 -21.76 -3.59
C ILE A 162 -4.11 -23.04 -4.18
N THR A 163 -5.09 -22.88 -5.07
CA THR A 163 -5.69 -23.97 -5.85
C THR A 163 -5.14 -23.95 -7.27
N LYS A 164 -5.24 -25.08 -7.99
CA LYS A 164 -4.91 -25.12 -9.41
C LYS A 164 -5.78 -24.13 -10.19
N GLU A 165 -5.17 -23.41 -11.13
CA GLU A 165 -5.88 -22.48 -12.02
C GLU A 165 -6.86 -23.24 -12.91
N ASN A 166 -6.43 -24.39 -13.42
CA ASN A 166 -7.22 -25.33 -14.21
C ASN A 166 -7.93 -26.34 -13.31
N GLN A 167 -9.27 -26.34 -13.32
CA GLN A 167 -10.07 -27.28 -12.54
C GLN A 167 -11.26 -27.83 -13.34
N VAL A 168 -11.69 -29.03 -12.95
CA VAL A 168 -12.90 -29.66 -13.50
C VAL A 168 -14.12 -29.09 -12.79
N LEU A 169 -15.16 -28.78 -13.55
CA LEU A 169 -16.48 -28.42 -13.02
C LEU A 169 -17.43 -29.60 -13.16
N LEU A 170 -17.63 -30.33 -12.07
CA LEU A 170 -18.56 -31.46 -12.02
C LEU A 170 -20.01 -30.95 -11.94
N LYS A 171 -20.92 -31.66 -12.60
CA LYS A 171 -22.34 -31.28 -12.68
C LYS A 171 -22.99 -31.15 -11.31
N GLY A 172 -23.65 -30.02 -11.06
CA GLY A 172 -24.35 -29.72 -9.82
C GLY A 172 -23.43 -29.39 -8.64
N GLN A 173 -22.11 -29.43 -8.84
CA GLN A 173 -21.13 -29.15 -7.78
C GLN A 173 -20.63 -27.71 -7.85
N VAL A 174 -20.02 -27.29 -6.74
CA VAL A 174 -19.35 -25.99 -6.65
C VAL A 174 -17.85 -26.22 -6.68
N THR A 175 -17.18 -25.62 -7.66
CA THR A 175 -15.70 -25.60 -7.72
C THR A 175 -15.21 -24.26 -7.18
N GLU A 176 -14.15 -24.28 -6.37
CA GLU A 176 -13.58 -23.10 -5.72
C GLU A 176 -12.13 -22.85 -6.16
N TRP A 177 -11.83 -21.58 -6.44
CA TRP A 177 -10.48 -21.07 -6.63
C TRP A 177 -10.10 -20.15 -5.48
N ARG A 178 -8.86 -20.28 -5.02
CA ARG A 178 -8.31 -19.50 -3.90
C ARG A 178 -6.96 -18.93 -4.26
N TRP A 179 -6.75 -17.67 -3.89
CA TRP A 179 -5.49 -16.96 -4.04
C TRP A 179 -5.09 -16.29 -2.73
N SER A 180 -3.79 -16.31 -2.43
CA SER A 180 -3.19 -15.42 -1.44
C SER A 180 -2.75 -14.16 -2.17
N VAL A 181 -3.28 -13.02 -1.75
CA VAL A 181 -3.02 -11.72 -2.38
C VAL A 181 -2.35 -10.79 -1.39
N THR A 182 -1.20 -10.26 -1.76
CA THR A 182 -0.42 -9.32 -0.95
C THR A 182 -0.30 -8.01 -1.71
N PRO A 183 -0.89 -6.89 -1.25
CA PRO A 183 -0.69 -5.58 -1.88
C PRO A 183 0.74 -5.08 -1.65
N THR A 184 1.38 -4.58 -2.69
CA THR A 184 2.75 -4.05 -2.65
C THR A 184 2.79 -2.52 -2.64
N ASP A 185 1.69 -1.85 -2.96
CA ASP A 185 1.58 -0.39 -2.93
C ASP A 185 0.23 0.08 -2.37
N GLN A 186 0.22 1.29 -1.83
CA GLN A 186 -0.96 1.94 -1.26
C GLN A 186 -1.85 2.59 -2.35
N GLY A 187 -3.07 2.98 -1.97
CA GLY A 187 -3.99 3.73 -2.84
C GLY A 187 -5.16 2.87 -3.36
N GLU A 188 -5.90 3.42 -4.32
CA GLU A 188 -6.94 2.65 -5.01
C GLU A 188 -6.29 1.76 -6.07
N GLN A 189 -6.49 0.46 -5.94
CA GLN A 189 -5.90 -0.56 -6.79
C GLN A 189 -7.00 -1.51 -7.28
N THR A 190 -6.82 -2.13 -8.44
CA THR A 190 -7.83 -3.02 -9.03
C THR A 190 -7.31 -4.45 -9.12
N LEU A 191 -8.12 -5.41 -8.66
CA LEU A 191 -7.96 -6.82 -8.98
C LEU A 191 -8.98 -7.23 -10.05
N SER A 192 -8.51 -7.95 -11.06
CA SER A 192 -9.29 -8.47 -12.18
C SER A 192 -9.27 -9.99 -12.15
N LEU A 193 -10.45 -10.59 -11.97
CA LEU A 193 -10.65 -12.02 -12.09
C LEU A 193 -11.03 -12.35 -13.53
N ILE A 194 -10.19 -13.14 -14.20
CA ILE A 194 -10.40 -13.62 -15.56
C ILE A 194 -10.83 -15.08 -15.48
N VAL A 195 -11.98 -15.40 -16.09
CA VAL A 195 -12.52 -16.76 -16.12
C VAL A 195 -12.67 -17.22 -17.56
N SER A 196 -12.13 -18.41 -17.83
CA SER A 196 -12.10 -19.01 -19.15
C SER A 196 -12.69 -20.42 -19.12
N ALA A 197 -13.45 -20.77 -20.16
CA ALA A 197 -13.85 -22.14 -20.42
C ALA A 197 -12.81 -22.78 -21.32
N ARG A 198 -12.28 -23.92 -20.87
CA ARG A 198 -11.42 -24.75 -21.70
C ARG A 198 -12.28 -25.74 -22.45
N ILE A 199 -12.09 -25.78 -23.76
CA ILE A 199 -12.84 -26.63 -24.67
C ILE A 199 -11.87 -27.51 -25.46
N LYS A 200 -12.24 -28.78 -25.56
CA LYS A 200 -11.51 -29.74 -26.39
C LYS A 200 -12.02 -29.65 -27.81
N ILE A 201 -11.15 -29.28 -28.74
CA ILE A 201 -11.45 -29.32 -30.16
C ILE A 201 -11.12 -30.73 -30.69
N PRO A 202 -12.06 -31.43 -31.35
CA PRO A 202 -11.77 -32.73 -31.94
C PRO A 202 -10.58 -32.68 -32.91
N ASN A 203 -9.65 -33.63 -32.78
CA ASN A 203 -8.43 -33.75 -33.60
C ASN A 203 -7.44 -32.56 -33.51
N GLN A 204 -7.53 -31.72 -32.48
CA GLN A 204 -6.64 -30.59 -32.24
C GLN A 204 -6.29 -30.43 -30.75
N THR A 205 -5.50 -29.40 -30.43
CA THR A 205 -5.09 -29.01 -29.07
C THR A 205 -6.27 -28.43 -28.28
N GLU A 206 -6.20 -28.49 -26.94
CA GLU A 206 -7.15 -27.81 -26.05
C GLU A 206 -7.05 -26.29 -26.24
N GLU A 207 -8.20 -25.60 -26.39
CA GLU A 207 -8.28 -24.15 -26.52
C GLU A 207 -9.03 -23.54 -25.33
N SER A 208 -8.61 -22.35 -24.91
CA SER A 208 -9.23 -21.59 -23.83
C SER A 208 -10.03 -20.42 -24.42
N ILE A 209 -11.36 -20.43 -24.24
CA ILE A 209 -12.21 -19.29 -24.54
C ILE A 209 -12.39 -18.48 -23.26
N GLN A 210 -11.94 -17.22 -23.27
CA GLN A 210 -12.24 -16.28 -22.20
C GLN A 210 -13.73 -15.96 -22.20
N LEU A 211 -14.38 -16.17 -21.05
CA LEU A 211 -15.83 -16.01 -20.91
C LEU A 211 -16.21 -14.69 -20.27
N GLU A 212 -15.52 -14.34 -19.19
CA GLU A 212 -15.87 -13.21 -18.33
C GLU A 212 -14.62 -12.60 -17.71
N VAL A 213 -14.62 -11.27 -17.55
CA VAL A 213 -13.65 -10.54 -16.73
C VAL A 213 -14.43 -9.76 -15.68
N LEU A 214 -14.17 -10.07 -14.41
CA LEU A 214 -14.80 -9.42 -13.27
C LEU A 214 -13.77 -8.54 -12.56
N ASP A 215 -13.98 -7.21 -12.63
CA ASP A 215 -13.08 -6.23 -12.01
C ASP A 215 -13.58 -5.77 -10.65
N ARG A 216 -12.64 -5.61 -9.71
CA ARG A 216 -12.90 -5.08 -8.36
C ARG A 216 -11.84 -4.05 -7.97
N SER A 217 -12.30 -2.82 -7.75
CA SER A 217 -11.51 -1.80 -7.07
C SER A 217 -11.46 -2.07 -5.57
N ILE A 218 -10.28 -1.90 -4.99
CA ILE A 218 -9.92 -2.17 -3.60
C ILE A 218 -9.15 -0.98 -3.08
N LYS A 219 -9.46 -0.55 -1.87
CA LYS A 219 -8.71 0.49 -1.20
C LYS A 219 -7.56 -0.14 -0.40
N VAL A 220 -6.32 0.12 -0.81
CA VAL A 220 -5.14 -0.37 -0.10
C VAL A 220 -4.63 0.72 0.84
N ALA A 221 -4.69 0.45 2.14
CA ALA A 221 -4.15 1.31 3.18
C ALA A 221 -2.69 0.97 3.46
N VAL A 222 -1.93 1.98 3.89
CA VAL A 222 -0.59 1.77 4.44
C VAL A 222 -0.70 0.94 5.70
N ASN A 223 0.17 -0.05 5.85
CA ASN A 223 0.39 -0.72 7.12
C ASN A 223 1.25 0.20 8.02
N PRO A 224 0.72 0.78 9.13
CA PRO A 224 1.45 1.75 9.93
C PRO A 224 2.76 1.20 10.51
N ASN A 225 2.77 -0.08 10.88
CA ASN A 225 3.95 -0.75 11.43
C ASN A 225 5.03 -0.90 10.36
N TYR A 226 4.63 -1.30 9.15
CA TYR A 226 5.54 -1.39 8.01
C TYR A 226 6.13 -0.03 7.65
N TRP A 227 5.27 0.99 7.52
CA TRP A 227 5.70 2.36 7.23
C TRP A 227 6.68 2.89 8.27
N PHE A 228 6.41 2.70 9.57
CA PHE A 228 7.31 3.13 10.63
C PHE A 228 8.66 2.39 10.55
N SER A 229 8.64 1.07 10.30
CA SER A 229 9.86 0.28 10.15
C SER A 229 10.73 0.68 8.95
N GLN A 230 10.12 1.18 7.87
CA GLN A 230 10.86 1.63 6.68
C GLN A 230 11.30 3.10 6.77
N ASN A 231 10.52 3.94 7.47
CA ASN A 231 10.72 5.39 7.47
C ASN A 231 11.31 5.94 8.79
N TRP A 232 11.69 5.08 9.75
CA TRP A 232 12.21 5.54 11.05
C TRP A 232 13.47 6.42 10.91
N GLN A 233 14.31 6.16 9.90
CA GLN A 233 15.51 6.97 9.65
C GLN A 233 15.14 8.41 9.30
N TRP A 234 14.15 8.61 8.42
CA TRP A 234 13.63 9.94 8.10
C TRP A 234 13.08 10.65 9.34
N ILE A 235 12.38 9.93 10.23
CA ILE A 235 11.87 10.50 11.50
C ILE A 235 13.02 10.98 12.38
N VAL A 236 14.10 10.21 12.47
CA VAL A 236 15.30 10.58 13.25
C VAL A 236 16.02 11.76 12.60
N GLU A 237 16.21 11.75 11.28
CA GLU A 237 16.86 12.82 10.52
C GLU A 237 16.08 14.15 10.61
N ASN A 238 14.75 14.09 10.65
CA ASN A 238 13.87 15.26 10.66
C ASN A 238 13.29 15.57 12.06
N TRP A 239 13.83 14.95 13.11
CA TRP A 239 13.31 15.07 14.47
C TRP A 239 13.27 16.53 14.98
N SER A 240 14.23 17.36 14.58
CA SER A 240 14.26 18.79 14.94
C SER A 240 13.05 19.55 14.39
N THR A 241 12.67 19.32 13.13
CA THR A 241 11.48 19.91 12.49
C THR A 241 10.19 19.42 13.14
N ILE A 242 10.11 18.11 13.43
CA ILE A 242 8.96 17.52 14.13
C ILE A 242 8.78 18.16 15.51
N MET A 243 9.87 18.29 16.28
CA MET A 243 9.83 18.93 17.60
C MET A 243 9.51 20.42 17.53
N ALA A 244 9.96 21.14 16.50
CA ALA A 244 9.61 22.55 16.31
C ALA A 244 8.10 22.72 16.07
N ILE A 245 7.47 21.85 15.27
CA ILE A 245 6.01 21.84 15.07
C ILE A 245 5.27 21.53 16.38
N LEU A 246 5.71 20.50 17.11
CA LEU A 246 5.07 20.10 18.37
C LEU A 246 5.21 21.16 19.47
N THR A 247 6.40 21.73 19.64
CA THR A 247 6.64 22.80 20.64
C THR A 247 5.91 24.09 20.28
N GLY A 248 5.92 24.50 19.01
CA GLY A 248 5.15 25.66 18.54
C GLY A 248 3.64 25.51 18.80
N SER A 249 3.10 24.32 18.52
CA SER A 249 1.69 23.98 18.80
C SER A 249 1.39 24.03 20.30
N SER A 250 2.29 23.51 21.12
CA SER A 250 2.16 23.47 22.59
C SER A 250 2.17 24.88 23.20
N VAL A 251 3.07 25.75 22.73
CA VAL A 251 3.13 27.15 23.16
C VAL A 251 1.86 27.89 22.75
N PHE A 252 1.31 27.63 21.56
CA PHE A 252 0.06 28.24 21.12
C PHE A 252 -1.14 27.80 21.98
N ILE A 253 -1.26 26.49 22.27
CA ILE A 253 -2.31 25.95 23.14
C ILE A 253 -2.22 26.54 24.55
N LEU A 254 -1.02 26.63 25.11
CA LEU A 254 -0.80 27.23 26.43
C LEU A 254 -1.09 28.75 26.45
N ALA A 255 -0.61 29.49 25.44
CA ALA A 255 -0.85 30.92 25.31
C ALA A 255 -2.33 31.26 25.08
N ARG A 256 -3.10 30.35 24.44
CA ARG A 256 -4.53 30.51 24.17
C ARG A 256 -5.42 29.73 25.15
N TRP A 257 -4.85 29.09 26.18
CA TRP A 257 -5.58 28.23 27.11
C TRP A 257 -6.72 28.96 27.84
N GLN A 258 -6.50 30.22 28.22
CA GLN A 258 -7.53 31.06 28.84
C GLN A 258 -8.70 31.35 27.88
N TRP A 259 -8.42 31.59 26.60
CA TRP A 259 -9.44 31.81 25.58
C TRP A 259 -10.21 30.53 25.24
N ILE A 260 -9.50 29.39 25.12
CA ILE A 260 -10.10 28.06 24.89
C ILE A 260 -11.01 27.67 26.05
N LYS A 261 -10.59 27.89 27.31
CA LYS A 261 -11.42 27.68 28.50
C LYS A 261 -12.72 28.48 28.44
N ASN A 262 -12.63 29.76 28.09
CA ASN A 262 -13.81 30.63 27.98
C ASN A 262 -14.77 30.18 26.87
N LEU A 263 -14.25 29.70 25.73
CA LEU A 263 -15.07 29.15 24.65
C LEU A 263 -15.83 27.89 25.08
N ILE A 264 -15.14 26.97 25.78
CA ILE A 264 -15.75 25.73 26.27
C ILE A 264 -16.84 26.05 27.31
N GLN A 265 -16.56 26.93 28.27
CA GLN A 265 -17.52 27.33 29.29
C GLN A 265 -18.77 28.01 28.69
N ASN A 266 -18.60 28.91 27.70
CA ASN A 266 -19.72 29.56 27.02
C ASN A 266 -20.60 28.59 26.21
N GLN A 267 -20.01 27.52 25.66
CA GLN A 267 -20.77 26.47 24.98
C GLN A 267 -21.56 25.60 25.97
N PHE A 268 -21.00 25.29 27.14
CA PHE A 268 -21.69 24.54 28.18
C PHE A 268 -22.84 25.36 28.82
N ASN A 269 -22.63 26.65 29.11
CA ASN A 269 -23.69 27.50 29.69
C ASN A 269 -24.86 27.78 28.74
N LYS A 270 -24.68 27.68 27.42
CA LYS A 270 -25.78 27.82 26.44
C LYS A 270 -26.64 26.55 26.31
N LYS A 271 -26.18 25.40 26.83
CA LYS A 271 -26.85 24.11 26.68
C LYS A 271 -27.59 23.63 27.95
N MET A 272 -27.51 24.37 29.04
CA MET A 272 -28.32 24.10 30.24
C MET A 272 -29.27 25.28 30.47
N PRO A 273 -30.58 25.14 30.15
CA PRO A 273 -31.61 26.06 30.64
C PRO A 273 -31.80 25.94 32.16
#